data_AF-A0A3P6EUM8-F1
#
_entry.id   AF-A0A3P6EUM8-F1
#
_cell.length_a   1.000
_cell.length_b   1.000
_cell.length_c   1.000
_cell.angle_alpha   90.00
_cell.angle_beta   90.00
_cell.angle_gamma   90.00
#
_symmetry.space_group_name_H-M   'P 1'
#
loop_
_entity.id
_entity.type
_entity.pdbx_description
1 polymer ?
#
loop_
_entity_poly.entity_id
_entity_poly.type
_entity_poly.pdbx_seq_one_letter_code
_entity_poly.pdbx_strand_id
1 'polypeptide(L)'
;MSGEKQAEEAIVVSGVSEAGDDGAGGKVEDSTAEDINSGDASDGFSMKSFLWHGGSAWDAWFSCASNQVAQVLLTLPYSFSQLGMLSGILLQIFYGLMGSWTAYLISVLYVEYRARMEKQEAKSFKNHVIQWFEVLDGLLGPYWKAVGLAFNCTFLLFGSVIQLIACASNIYYINDRLDKRTWTYIFGACCATTVFIPSFHNYRIWSFLGLAMTTYTAWYLTIAAFLHGQAEGVTHSGPTKLVLYFTGATNILYTFGGHAVTVEIMHAMWKPRKFKSIYLMATLYVFTLTLPSASAVYWAFGDQLLNHSNAFSLLPKTRFRDAAVILMLIHQFITFGFACTPLYFVWEKAIGMHHTKSICLRAIVRLPVVVPIWFLAIIFPFFGPINSAVGALLVSFTVYIIPALAHMLTYRTASARRNAAEKPPFFLPSWSGVYVINAFVVVWVLVLGFGFGGWASMTNFIRQIDTFGLFAKCYQCKSPIPPPPTPATGNHHRR
;
A
#
# COMPACT_ATOMS: atom_id res chain seq x y z
N MET A 1 37.67 3.89 -14.15
CA MET A 1 37.28 2.48 -14.00
C MET A 1 37.98 1.70 -12.87
N SER A 2 38.73 2.34 -11.94
CA SER A 2 39.26 1.63 -10.74
C SER A 2 38.59 2.01 -9.41
N GLY A 3 37.86 3.11 -9.35
CA GLY A 3 37.14 3.55 -8.12
C GLY A 3 35.84 2.78 -7.82
N GLU A 4 35.21 2.18 -8.84
CA GLU A 4 34.00 1.35 -8.65
C GLU A 4 34.34 0.00 -8.00
N LYS A 5 35.48 -0.60 -8.32
CA LYS A 5 35.92 -1.89 -7.73
C LYS A 5 36.37 -1.78 -6.27
N GLN A 6 37.05 -0.69 -5.88
CA GLN A 6 37.47 -0.50 -4.49
C GLN A 6 36.30 -0.23 -3.53
N ALA A 7 35.23 0.41 -4.00
CA ALA A 7 34.00 0.52 -3.22
C ALA A 7 33.23 -0.81 -3.17
N GLU A 8 33.41 -1.69 -4.16
CA GLU A 8 32.76 -3.00 -4.25
C GLU A 8 33.45 -4.06 -3.39
N GLU A 9 34.78 -4.04 -3.24
CA GLU A 9 35.53 -4.94 -2.36
C GLU A 9 35.32 -4.62 -0.86
N ALA A 10 35.19 -3.34 -0.49
CA ALA A 10 34.84 -2.97 0.88
C ALA A 10 33.43 -3.44 1.31
N ILE A 11 32.53 -3.70 0.35
CA ILE A 11 31.17 -4.21 0.58
C ILE A 11 31.16 -5.74 0.80
N VAL A 12 32.17 -6.46 0.33
CA VAL A 12 32.23 -7.94 0.40
C VAL A 12 33.17 -8.43 1.51
N VAL A 13 34.23 -7.68 1.83
CA VAL A 13 35.23 -8.08 2.83
C VAL A 13 34.70 -8.03 4.27
N SER A 14 33.65 -7.25 4.57
CA SER A 14 33.00 -7.31 5.90
C SER A 14 32.20 -8.61 6.15
N GLY A 15 32.22 -9.56 5.21
CA GLY A 15 31.53 -10.85 5.28
C GLY A 15 32.42 -12.07 5.53
N VAL A 16 33.76 -11.96 5.54
CA VAL A 16 34.66 -13.12 5.71
C VAL A 16 35.88 -12.77 6.57
N SER A 17 35.81 -13.26 7.83
CA SER A 17 36.90 -13.52 8.81
C SER A 17 37.95 -12.44 9.13
N GLU A 18 37.93 -11.97 10.38
CA GLU A 18 39.14 -11.71 11.17
C GLU A 18 38.94 -12.33 12.56
N ALA A 19 39.56 -13.50 12.75
CA ALA A 19 39.97 -13.98 14.06
C ALA A 19 41.34 -13.32 14.33
N GLY A 20 41.42 -12.56 15.42
CA GLY A 20 42.62 -11.84 15.83
C GLY A 20 42.82 -12.01 17.34
N ASP A 21 43.89 -12.72 17.64
CA ASP A 21 44.58 -12.92 18.91
C ASP A 21 44.97 -11.61 19.61
N ASP A 22 44.91 -11.60 20.95
CA ASP A 22 45.89 -10.95 21.84
C ASP A 22 45.52 -11.24 23.31
N GLY A 23 46.39 -11.99 23.99
CA GLY A 23 46.22 -12.46 25.36
C GLY A 23 46.74 -11.51 26.44
N ALA A 24 46.26 -11.70 27.68
CA ALA A 24 47.09 -12.02 28.85
C ALA A 24 46.27 -12.10 30.16
N GLY A 25 46.30 -13.29 30.80
CA GLY A 25 46.47 -13.39 32.24
C GLY A 25 45.28 -13.79 33.12
N GLY A 26 45.21 -15.09 33.50
CA GLY A 26 44.99 -15.44 34.91
C GLY A 26 43.93 -16.50 35.28
N LYS A 27 44.31 -17.78 35.13
CA LYS A 27 44.02 -18.98 35.96
C LYS A 27 42.57 -19.50 36.15
N VAL A 28 42.28 -20.70 35.58
CA VAL A 28 42.14 -22.03 36.24
C VAL A 28 40.75 -22.18 36.89
N GLU A 29 39.84 -23.08 36.48
CA GLU A 29 39.94 -24.53 36.32
C GLU A 29 38.70 -25.03 35.54
N ASP A 30 38.87 -25.85 34.48
CA ASP A 30 37.79 -26.66 33.89
C ASP A 30 38.34 -28.05 33.61
N SER A 31 37.51 -29.06 33.85
CA SER A 31 37.86 -30.47 33.74
C SER A 31 36.82 -31.20 32.88
N THR A 32 37.33 -31.82 31.80
CA THR A 32 36.87 -33.07 31.14
C THR A 32 35.56 -33.03 30.33
N ALA A 33 35.42 -33.61 29.13
CA ALA A 33 36.31 -34.38 28.26
C ALA A 33 35.70 -34.52 26.83
N GLU A 34 36.62 -34.66 25.86
CA GLU A 34 36.63 -35.30 24.54
C GLU A 34 35.36 -36.07 24.06
N ASP A 35 34.79 -35.76 22.89
CA ASP A 35 35.15 -36.19 21.51
C ASP A 35 35.00 -37.70 21.21
N ILE A 36 34.20 -38.03 20.17
CA ILE A 36 34.57 -38.87 19.00
C ILE A 36 33.41 -38.89 17.97
N ASN A 37 33.64 -38.12 16.90
CA ASN A 37 33.43 -38.34 15.47
C ASN A 37 32.69 -39.61 14.94
N SER A 38 31.75 -39.44 14.00
CA SER A 38 31.86 -40.00 12.62
C SER A 38 30.63 -39.69 11.72
N GLY A 39 30.92 -39.07 10.58
CA GLY A 39 30.31 -39.23 9.24
C GLY A 39 28.78 -39.25 9.08
N ASP A 40 28.22 -38.29 8.35
CA ASP A 40 28.09 -38.46 6.89
C ASP A 40 27.64 -37.16 6.21
N ALA A 41 28.18 -36.91 5.02
CA ALA A 41 27.79 -35.79 4.19
C ALA A 41 26.38 -36.05 3.62
N SER A 42 25.42 -35.22 3.97
CA SER A 42 24.23 -35.03 3.14
C SER A 42 24.03 -33.55 2.86
N ASP A 43 24.24 -33.23 1.59
CA ASP A 43 23.98 -31.97 0.92
C ASP A 43 22.47 -31.66 0.95
N GLY A 44 21.99 -31.25 2.12
CA GLY A 44 20.63 -30.78 2.33
C GLY A 44 20.61 -29.28 2.16
N PHE A 45 20.42 -28.79 0.93
CA PHE A 45 20.11 -27.40 0.66
C PHE A 45 18.93 -26.99 1.57
N SER A 46 19.22 -26.25 2.64
CA SER A 46 18.24 -25.97 3.69
C SER A 46 17.13 -25.11 3.12
N MET A 47 16.01 -25.72 2.74
CA MET A 47 14.79 -25.00 2.31
C MET A 47 14.37 -23.94 3.33
N LYS A 48 14.73 -24.14 4.61
CA LYS A 48 14.55 -23.13 5.64
C LYS A 48 15.44 -21.90 5.38
N SER A 49 16.74 -22.01 5.13
CA SER A 49 17.55 -20.81 4.87
C SER A 49 17.14 -20.08 3.58
N PHE A 50 16.70 -20.81 2.54
CA PHE A 50 16.21 -20.21 1.29
C PHE A 50 14.84 -19.52 1.41
N LEU A 51 13.91 -20.08 2.20
CA LEU A 51 12.59 -19.50 2.44
C LEU A 51 12.62 -18.36 3.47
N TRP A 52 13.54 -18.41 4.44
CA TRP A 52 13.52 -17.54 5.63
C TRP A 52 14.58 -16.42 5.66
N HIS A 53 15.61 -16.44 4.79
CA HIS A 53 16.46 -15.25 4.58
C HIS A 53 15.85 -14.34 3.50
N GLY A 54 15.34 -13.19 3.93
CA GLY A 54 14.83 -12.12 3.06
C GLY A 54 15.86 -11.01 2.82
N GLY A 55 15.55 -10.13 1.87
CA GLY A 55 16.36 -8.96 1.52
C GLY A 55 16.88 -8.98 0.08
N SER A 56 16.49 -9.99 -0.69
CA SER A 56 16.78 -10.07 -2.11
C SER A 56 15.99 -9.01 -2.90
N ALA A 57 16.44 -8.74 -4.13
CA ALA A 57 15.70 -7.87 -5.05
C ALA A 57 14.29 -8.40 -5.37
N TRP A 58 14.13 -9.73 -5.39
CA TRP A 58 12.85 -10.39 -5.62
C TRP A 58 11.88 -10.17 -4.47
N ASP A 59 12.36 -10.23 -3.22
CA ASP A 59 11.51 -9.99 -2.05
C ASP A 59 10.95 -8.56 -2.06
N ALA A 60 11.80 -7.59 -2.40
CA ALA A 60 11.40 -6.20 -2.58
C ALA A 60 10.41 -6.04 -3.74
N TRP A 61 10.63 -6.74 -4.86
CA TRP A 61 9.72 -6.73 -6.00
C TRP A 61 8.34 -7.28 -5.64
N PHE A 62 8.26 -8.45 -5.00
CA PHE A 62 7.01 -9.06 -4.53
C PHE A 62 6.26 -8.11 -3.58
N SER A 63 6.99 -7.51 -2.64
CA SER A 63 6.42 -6.57 -1.66
C SER A 63 5.89 -5.31 -2.35
N CYS A 64 6.65 -4.72 -3.28
CA CYS A 64 6.23 -3.53 -4.03
C CYS A 64 5.04 -3.81 -4.94
N ALA A 65 5.04 -4.94 -5.65
CA ALA A 65 3.97 -5.31 -6.56
C ALA A 65 2.67 -5.63 -5.80
N SER A 66 2.74 -6.41 -4.72
CA SER A 66 1.57 -6.72 -3.89
C SER A 66 1.02 -5.50 -3.17
N ASN A 67 1.86 -4.55 -2.74
CA ASN A 67 1.40 -3.34 -2.06
C ASN A 67 0.76 -2.33 -3.03
N GLN A 68 1.21 -2.29 -4.30
CA GLN A 68 0.60 -1.47 -5.35
C GLN A 68 -0.73 -2.06 -5.84
N VAL A 69 -0.82 -3.38 -5.99
CA VAL A 69 -2.06 -4.07 -6.40
C VAL A 69 -2.82 -4.52 -5.17
N ALA A 70 -3.64 -3.63 -4.61
CA ALA A 70 -4.55 -3.97 -3.51
C ALA A 70 -6.01 -3.86 -3.94
N GLN A 71 -6.90 -3.46 -3.04
CA GLN A 71 -8.32 -3.25 -3.31
C GLN A 71 -8.62 -2.28 -4.47
N VAL A 72 -7.68 -1.39 -4.80
CA VAL A 72 -7.76 -0.50 -5.95
C VAL A 72 -8.10 -1.24 -7.25
N LEU A 73 -7.62 -2.48 -7.41
CA LEU A 73 -7.95 -3.37 -8.53
C LEU A 73 -9.47 -3.48 -8.77
N LEU A 74 -10.24 -3.57 -7.69
CA LEU A 74 -11.70 -3.74 -7.75
C LEU A 74 -12.44 -2.42 -8.03
N THR A 75 -11.79 -1.27 -7.83
CA THR A 75 -12.37 0.07 -8.05
C THR A 75 -11.91 0.72 -9.36
N LEU A 76 -10.87 0.21 -10.01
CA LEU A 76 -10.37 0.78 -11.26
C LEU A 76 -11.39 0.74 -12.42
N PRO A 77 -12.18 -0.34 -12.62
CA PRO A 77 -13.26 -0.30 -13.61
C PRO A 77 -14.27 0.84 -13.35
N TYR A 78 -14.58 1.11 -12.07
CA TYR A 78 -15.40 2.25 -11.68
C TYR A 78 -14.73 3.58 -12.06
N SER A 79 -13.43 3.76 -11.80
CA SER A 79 -12.71 4.95 -12.27
C SER A 79 -12.77 5.12 -13.79
N PHE A 80 -12.67 4.03 -14.55
CA PHE A 80 -12.77 4.06 -16.01
C PHE A 80 -14.16 4.48 -16.49
N SER A 81 -15.23 4.09 -15.79
CA SER A 81 -16.58 4.60 -16.07
C SER A 81 -16.74 6.10 -15.78
N GLN A 82 -15.95 6.65 -14.85
CA GLN A 82 -15.96 8.09 -14.55
C GLN A 82 -15.13 8.91 -15.53
N LEU A 83 -14.04 8.34 -16.06
CA LEU A 83 -13.03 9.01 -16.89
C LEU A 83 -13.21 8.77 -18.39
N GLY A 84 -13.87 7.67 -18.76
CA GLY A 84 -13.78 7.08 -20.09
C GLY A 84 -12.49 6.27 -20.30
N MET A 85 -12.50 5.41 -21.32
CA MET A 85 -11.42 4.45 -21.59
C MET A 85 -10.07 5.13 -21.82
N LEU A 86 -10.04 6.08 -22.76
CA LEU A 86 -8.80 6.75 -23.16
C LEU A 86 -8.16 7.51 -21.98
N SER A 87 -8.95 8.32 -21.27
CA SER A 87 -8.44 9.06 -20.12
C SER A 87 -8.05 8.12 -18.98
N GLY A 88 -8.77 7.02 -18.76
CA GLY A 88 -8.42 6.00 -17.78
C GLY A 88 -7.03 5.40 -18.03
N ILE A 89 -6.78 4.96 -19.28
CA ILE A 89 -5.48 4.38 -19.69
C ILE A 89 -4.35 5.41 -19.55
N LEU A 90 -4.55 6.63 -20.09
CA LEU A 90 -3.53 7.67 -20.07
C LEU A 90 -3.16 8.08 -18.65
N LEU A 91 -4.16 8.33 -17.78
CA LEU A 91 -3.91 8.70 -16.39
C LEU A 91 -3.28 7.56 -15.60
N GLN A 92 -3.64 6.30 -15.88
CA GLN A 92 -3.03 5.15 -15.20
C GLN A 92 -1.54 5.03 -15.53
N ILE A 93 -1.17 5.13 -16.81
CA ILE A 93 0.24 5.13 -17.24
C ILE A 93 0.96 6.33 -16.63
N PHE A 94 0.37 7.52 -16.73
CA PHE A 94 0.97 8.75 -16.25
C PHE A 94 1.23 8.74 -14.74
N TYR A 95 0.25 8.36 -13.92
CA TYR A 95 0.41 8.28 -12.46
C TYR A 95 1.30 7.12 -12.02
N GLY A 96 1.33 6.00 -12.75
CA GLY A 96 2.28 4.92 -12.45
C GLY A 96 3.74 5.33 -12.72
N LEU A 97 4.00 6.03 -13.83
CA LEU A 97 5.33 6.59 -14.13
C LEU A 97 5.71 7.70 -13.14
N MET A 98 4.78 8.59 -12.80
CA MET A 98 5.00 9.64 -11.81
C MET A 98 5.26 9.05 -10.41
N GLY A 99 4.53 8.02 -10.01
CA GLY A 99 4.75 7.29 -8.75
C GLY A 99 6.11 6.58 -8.74
N SER A 100 6.52 6.00 -9.87
CA SER A 100 7.87 5.42 -10.01
C SER A 100 8.95 6.48 -9.90
N TRP A 101 8.73 7.67 -10.48
CA TRP A 101 9.65 8.80 -10.33
C TRP A 101 9.78 9.23 -8.86
N THR A 102 8.67 9.38 -8.13
CA THR A 102 8.74 9.80 -6.73
C THR A 102 9.31 8.71 -5.83
N ALA A 103 9.09 7.42 -6.13
CA ALA A 103 9.76 6.31 -5.46
C ALA A 103 11.29 6.33 -5.71
N TYR A 104 11.71 6.69 -6.93
CA TYR A 104 13.12 6.97 -7.24
C TYR A 104 13.67 8.11 -6.35
N LEU A 105 12.93 9.20 -6.17
CA LEU A 105 13.36 10.31 -5.29
C LEU A 105 13.50 9.87 -3.83
N ILE A 106 12.54 9.10 -3.29
CA ILE A 106 12.64 8.54 -1.93
C ILE A 106 13.88 7.64 -1.82
N SER A 107 14.16 6.81 -2.84
CA SER A 107 15.35 5.96 -2.86
C SER A 107 16.66 6.76 -2.81
N VAL A 108 16.76 7.83 -3.59
CA VAL A 108 17.91 8.75 -3.56
C VAL A 108 18.05 9.40 -2.18
N LEU A 109 16.96 9.91 -1.61
CA LEU A 109 16.95 10.54 -0.28
C LEU A 109 17.34 9.54 0.83
N TYR A 110 16.86 8.30 0.75
CA TYR A 110 17.24 7.25 1.69
C TYR A 110 18.75 6.95 1.63
N VAL A 111 19.31 6.80 0.42
CA VAL A 111 20.74 6.55 0.24
C VAL A 111 21.58 7.73 0.72
N GLU A 112 21.14 8.96 0.47
CA GLU A 112 21.77 10.18 0.97
C GLU A 112 21.77 10.23 2.51
N TYR A 113 20.62 9.97 3.13
CA TYR A 113 20.50 9.92 4.59
C TYR A 113 21.44 8.88 5.20
N ARG A 114 21.45 7.66 4.65
CA ARG A 114 22.36 6.58 5.06
C ARG A 114 23.82 7.02 4.97
N ALA A 115 24.23 7.60 3.84
CA ALA A 115 25.60 8.04 3.61
C ALA A 115 26.03 9.16 4.58
N ARG A 116 25.10 10.02 5.03
CA ARG A 116 25.39 11.05 6.04
C ARG A 116 25.51 10.46 7.44
N MET A 117 24.60 9.56 7.82
CA MET A 117 24.61 8.94 9.14
C MET A 117 25.81 8.02 9.34
N GLU A 118 26.19 7.25 8.33
CA GLU A 118 27.40 6.40 8.36
C GLU A 118 28.68 7.22 8.58
N LYS A 119 28.73 8.47 8.08
CA LYS A 119 29.84 9.40 8.32
C LYS A 119 29.82 10.07 9.69
N GLN A 120 28.64 10.27 10.27
CA GLN A 120 28.47 11.05 11.50
C GLN A 120 28.53 10.20 12.78
N GLU A 121 27.97 8.98 12.78
CA GLU A 121 27.77 8.25 14.04
C GLU A 121 28.54 6.93 14.18
N ALA A 122 29.22 6.40 13.15
CA ALA A 122 29.92 5.10 13.20
C ALA A 122 29.12 3.94 13.86
N LYS A 123 27.80 4.08 14.01
CA LYS A 123 26.92 3.12 14.66
C LYS A 123 26.27 2.23 13.62
N SER A 124 26.45 0.93 13.81
CA SER A 124 25.78 -0.09 13.02
C SER A 124 24.27 -0.04 13.28
N PHE A 125 23.47 0.20 12.24
CA PHE A 125 22.00 0.13 12.25
C PHE A 125 21.43 -1.28 12.47
N LYS A 126 22.15 -2.18 13.15
CA LYS A 126 21.89 -3.63 13.15
C LYS A 126 20.49 -4.02 13.64
N ASN A 127 19.82 -3.18 14.45
CA ASN A 127 18.52 -3.49 15.08
C ASN A 127 17.45 -2.40 14.94
N HIS A 128 17.62 -1.39 14.07
CA HIS A 128 16.67 -0.29 13.92
C HIS A 128 16.19 -0.13 12.48
N VAL A 129 14.89 -0.35 12.25
CA VAL A 129 14.27 -0.14 10.94
C VAL A 129 14.08 1.35 10.72
N ILE A 130 14.79 1.90 9.74
CA ILE A 130 14.68 3.29 9.33
C ILE A 130 13.29 3.53 8.71
N GLN A 131 12.61 4.58 9.15
CA GLN A 131 11.29 4.97 8.66
C GLN A 131 11.36 6.27 7.85
N TRP A 132 10.35 6.54 7.02
CA TRP A 132 10.35 7.72 6.14
C TRP A 132 10.49 9.06 6.87
N PHE A 133 9.83 9.24 8.02
CA PHE A 133 9.91 10.48 8.78
C PHE A 133 11.31 10.71 9.39
N GLU A 134 12.11 9.66 9.62
CA GLU A 134 13.48 9.77 10.11
C GLU A 134 14.43 10.25 9.01
N VAL A 135 14.20 9.78 7.77
CA VAL A 135 14.91 10.29 6.58
C VAL A 135 14.64 11.78 6.39
N LEU A 136 13.39 12.20 6.57
CA LEU A 136 13.01 13.62 6.51
C LEU A 136 13.64 14.45 7.64
N ASP A 137 13.69 13.90 8.86
CA ASP A 137 14.34 14.54 10.02
C ASP A 137 15.83 14.77 9.76
N GLY A 138 16.56 13.74 9.37
CA GLY A 138 18.01 13.83 9.17
C GLY A 138 18.46 14.67 7.99
N LEU A 139 17.59 14.88 6.99
CA LEU A 139 17.93 15.69 5.81
C LEU A 139 17.43 17.13 5.89
N LEU A 140 16.25 17.36 6.50
CA LEU A 140 15.55 18.64 6.44
C LEU A 140 15.14 19.20 7.81
N GLY A 141 15.28 18.41 8.88
CA GLY A 141 15.04 18.82 10.26
C GLY A 141 13.65 18.49 10.83
N PRO A 142 13.38 18.92 12.07
CA PRO A 142 12.26 18.41 12.89
C PRO A 142 10.88 18.80 12.35
N TYR A 143 10.74 19.92 11.65
CA TYR A 143 9.47 20.29 11.02
C TYR A 143 9.06 19.29 9.93
N TRP A 144 10.02 18.83 9.12
CA TRP A 144 9.78 17.84 8.07
C TRP A 144 9.52 16.44 8.64
N LYS A 145 10.16 16.11 9.78
CA LYS A 145 9.80 14.93 10.57
C LYS A 145 8.32 14.93 10.96
N ALA A 146 7.84 16.03 11.53
CA ALA A 146 6.45 16.15 11.98
C ALA A 146 5.45 16.05 10.82
N VAL A 147 5.73 16.73 9.70
CA VAL A 147 4.92 16.64 8.47
C VAL A 147 4.89 15.22 7.93
N GLY A 148 6.06 14.58 7.82
CA GLY A 148 6.19 13.19 7.36
C GLY A 148 5.45 12.19 8.24
N LEU A 149 5.58 12.34 9.56
CA LEU A 149 4.90 11.49 10.54
C LEU A 149 3.37 11.67 10.46
N ALA A 150 2.88 12.90 10.47
CA ALA A 150 1.45 13.19 10.42
C ALA A 150 0.80 12.59 9.16
N PHE A 151 1.31 12.93 7.97
CA PHE A 151 0.75 12.45 6.72
C PHE A 151 0.87 10.93 6.56
N ASN A 152 2.00 10.32 6.93
CA ASN A 152 2.18 8.87 6.83
C ASN A 152 1.25 8.13 7.79
N CYS A 153 1.19 8.52 9.07
CA CYS A 153 0.28 7.90 10.05
C CYS A 153 -1.19 8.06 9.66
N THR A 154 -1.61 9.24 9.20
CA THR A 154 -3.00 9.44 8.74
C THR A 154 -3.29 8.59 7.51
N PHE A 155 -2.36 8.52 6.55
CA PHE A 155 -2.51 7.67 5.36
C PHE A 155 -2.62 6.19 5.72
N LEU A 156 -1.77 5.67 6.60
CA LEU A 156 -1.83 4.28 7.06
C LEU A 156 -3.12 3.99 7.82
N LEU A 157 -3.60 4.91 8.67
CA LEU A 157 -4.85 4.77 9.40
C LEU A 157 -6.04 4.63 8.44
N PHE A 158 -6.17 5.53 7.46
CA PHE A 158 -7.22 5.44 6.47
C PHE A 158 -7.01 4.28 5.49
N GLY A 159 -5.78 3.89 5.21
CA GLY A 159 -5.45 2.67 4.48
C GLY A 159 -6.05 1.44 5.16
N SER A 160 -5.89 1.31 6.48
CA SER A 160 -6.51 0.25 7.27
C SER A 160 -8.04 0.32 7.27
N VAL A 161 -8.63 1.52 7.32
CA VAL A 161 -10.09 1.71 7.19
C VAL A 161 -10.59 1.18 5.86
N ILE A 162 -9.93 1.56 4.76
CA ILE A 162 -10.25 1.08 3.40
C ILE A 162 -10.15 -0.43 3.33
N GLN A 163 -9.11 -1.02 3.93
CA GLN A 163 -8.94 -2.47 3.92
C GLN A 163 -10.07 -3.19 4.65
N LEU A 164 -10.51 -2.65 5.79
CA LEU A 164 -11.62 -3.23 6.55
C LEU A 164 -12.96 -3.12 5.80
N ILE A 165 -13.27 -1.97 5.21
CA ILE A 165 -14.49 -1.78 4.39
C ILE A 165 -14.49 -2.77 3.21
N ALA A 166 -13.33 -2.97 2.59
CA ALA A 166 -13.17 -3.87 1.46
C ALA A 166 -13.39 -5.34 1.83
N CYS A 167 -12.92 -5.79 3.01
CA CYS A 167 -13.24 -7.13 3.52
C CYS A 167 -14.76 -7.33 3.59
N ALA A 168 -15.47 -6.38 4.21
CA ALA A 168 -16.92 -6.44 4.34
C ALA A 168 -17.65 -6.35 3.00
N SER A 169 -17.16 -5.53 2.07
CA SER A 169 -17.73 -5.43 0.73
C SER A 169 -17.54 -6.71 -0.08
N ASN A 170 -16.39 -7.37 0.03
CA ASN A 170 -16.09 -8.58 -0.74
C ASN A 170 -16.93 -9.76 -0.25
N ILE A 171 -16.95 -10.03 1.06
CA ILE A 171 -17.71 -11.16 1.62
C ILE A 171 -19.22 -11.03 1.37
N TYR A 172 -19.76 -9.80 1.30
CA TYR A 172 -21.16 -9.54 0.96
C TYR A 172 -21.54 -10.15 -0.40
N TYR A 173 -20.62 -10.20 -1.36
CA TYR A 173 -20.89 -10.80 -2.67
C TYR A 173 -20.95 -12.33 -2.63
N ILE A 174 -20.34 -12.97 -1.62
CA ILE A 174 -20.52 -14.41 -1.34
C ILE A 174 -21.81 -14.64 -0.57
N ASN A 175 -22.02 -13.89 0.51
CA ASN A 175 -23.13 -14.06 1.43
C ASN A 175 -23.79 -12.71 1.74
N ASP A 176 -24.89 -12.46 1.04
CA ASP A 176 -25.71 -11.25 1.12
C ASP A 176 -26.78 -11.31 2.24
N ARG A 177 -26.80 -12.37 3.07
CA ARG A 177 -27.73 -12.50 4.21
C ARG A 177 -27.45 -11.48 5.32
N LEU A 178 -26.21 -11.04 5.45
CA LEU A 178 -25.82 -9.97 6.37
C LEU A 178 -25.53 -8.72 5.56
N ASP A 179 -25.95 -7.57 6.06
CA ASP A 179 -25.60 -6.29 5.47
C ASP A 179 -24.10 -5.99 5.62
N LYS A 180 -23.56 -5.12 4.76
CA LYS A 180 -22.13 -4.76 4.75
C LYS A 180 -21.65 -4.20 6.09
N ARG A 181 -22.50 -3.46 6.83
CA ARG A 181 -22.15 -2.94 8.15
C ARG A 181 -22.01 -4.07 9.17
N THR A 182 -22.90 -5.04 9.16
CA THR A 182 -22.79 -6.25 10.01
C THR A 182 -21.53 -7.05 9.69
N TRP A 183 -21.20 -7.22 8.40
CA TRP A 183 -19.92 -7.81 8.00
C TRP A 183 -18.72 -6.99 8.48
N THR A 184 -18.83 -5.66 8.53
CA THR A 184 -17.78 -4.77 9.05
C THR A 184 -17.56 -4.98 10.55
N TYR A 185 -18.59 -5.29 11.35
CA TYR A 185 -18.41 -5.69 12.75
C TYR A 185 -17.62 -7.00 12.85
N ILE A 186 -17.99 -8.01 12.07
CA ILE A 186 -17.32 -9.33 12.11
C ILE A 186 -15.85 -9.19 11.70
N PHE A 187 -15.59 -8.56 10.55
CA PHE A 187 -14.22 -8.39 10.07
C PHE A 187 -13.42 -7.41 10.91
N GLY A 188 -14.06 -6.45 11.59
CA GLY A 188 -13.37 -5.58 12.55
C GLY A 188 -12.83 -6.37 13.74
N ALA A 189 -13.62 -7.29 14.29
CA ALA A 189 -13.17 -8.21 15.33
C ALA A 189 -12.06 -9.14 14.84
N CYS A 190 -12.19 -9.71 13.62
CA CYS A 190 -11.14 -10.54 13.03
C CYS A 190 -9.84 -9.74 12.83
N CYS A 191 -9.92 -8.53 12.26
CA CYS A 191 -8.76 -7.68 11.99
C CYS A 191 -8.12 -7.15 13.28
N ALA A 192 -8.90 -6.97 14.36
CA ALA A 192 -8.36 -6.63 15.66
C ALA A 192 -7.39 -7.70 16.20
N THR A 193 -7.52 -8.97 15.80
CA THR A 193 -6.54 -10.01 16.19
C THR A 193 -5.13 -9.76 15.67
N THR A 194 -4.96 -8.86 14.69
CA THR A 194 -3.62 -8.47 14.20
C THR A 194 -2.75 -7.81 15.27
N VAL A 195 -3.34 -7.33 16.38
CA VAL A 195 -2.56 -6.80 17.52
C VAL A 195 -1.61 -7.84 18.12
N PHE A 196 -1.92 -9.13 17.98
CA PHE A 196 -1.08 -10.23 18.44
C PHE A 196 0.10 -10.53 17.52
N ILE A 197 0.18 -9.91 16.32
CA ILE A 197 1.28 -10.12 15.38
C ILE A 197 2.49 -9.31 15.87
N PRO A 198 3.55 -9.95 16.39
CA PRO A 198 4.65 -9.24 17.04
C PRO A 198 5.45 -8.39 16.05
N SER A 199 5.66 -8.92 14.85
CA SER A 199 6.30 -8.27 13.71
C SER A 199 5.99 -9.08 12.45
N PHE A 200 5.86 -8.43 11.31
CA PHE A 200 5.79 -9.09 10.01
C PHE A 200 7.18 -9.49 9.51
N HIS A 201 8.01 -10.09 10.36
CA HIS A 201 9.39 -10.44 10.04
C HIS A 201 9.53 -11.31 8.77
N ASN A 202 8.46 -12.02 8.40
CA ASN A 202 8.35 -12.83 7.19
C ASN A 202 7.47 -12.17 6.10
N TYR A 203 7.70 -10.87 5.79
CA TYR A 203 7.00 -10.16 4.70
C TYR A 203 6.97 -10.95 3.38
N ARG A 204 7.99 -11.78 3.12
CA ARG A 204 8.17 -12.54 1.88
C ARG A 204 7.00 -13.46 1.54
N ILE A 205 6.59 -14.33 2.47
CA ILE A 205 5.53 -15.32 2.17
C ILE A 205 4.18 -14.64 1.96
N TRP A 206 3.89 -13.63 2.80
CA TRP A 206 2.66 -12.86 2.73
C TRP A 206 2.58 -11.99 1.47
N SER A 207 3.71 -11.40 1.05
CA SER A 207 3.78 -10.61 -0.19
C SER A 207 3.70 -11.48 -1.44
N PHE A 208 4.31 -12.67 -1.42
CA PHE A 208 4.19 -13.65 -2.51
C PHE A 208 2.75 -14.14 -2.65
N LEU A 209 2.12 -14.56 -1.55
CA LEU A 209 0.71 -14.95 -1.54
C LEU A 209 -0.18 -13.79 -1.98
N GLY A 210 0.12 -12.58 -1.51
CA GLY A 210 -0.60 -11.37 -1.88
C GLY A 210 -0.57 -11.12 -3.39
N LEU A 211 0.60 -11.26 -4.01
CA LEU A 211 0.75 -11.14 -5.45
C LEU A 211 -0.03 -12.22 -6.20
N ALA A 212 0.05 -13.48 -5.76
CA ALA A 212 -0.68 -14.58 -6.41
C ALA A 212 -2.21 -14.35 -6.37
N MET A 213 -2.74 -13.92 -5.23
CA MET A 213 -4.17 -13.64 -5.03
C MET A 213 -4.67 -12.50 -5.91
N THR A 214 -3.89 -11.42 -6.01
CA THR A 214 -4.23 -10.24 -6.83
C THR A 214 -4.07 -10.52 -8.32
N THR A 215 -3.07 -11.31 -8.70
CA THR A 215 -2.87 -11.79 -10.09
C THR A 215 -4.06 -12.61 -10.56
N TYR A 216 -4.44 -13.62 -9.77
CA TYR A 216 -5.60 -14.45 -10.07
C TYR A 216 -6.84 -13.59 -10.26
N THR A 217 -7.08 -12.66 -9.32
CA THR A 217 -8.25 -11.79 -9.38
C THR A 217 -8.23 -10.89 -10.61
N ALA A 218 -7.12 -10.24 -10.91
CA ALA A 218 -7.00 -9.34 -12.05
C ALA A 218 -7.28 -10.06 -13.37
N TRP A 219 -6.65 -11.22 -13.57
CA TRP A 219 -6.87 -12.01 -14.78
C TRP A 219 -8.26 -12.64 -14.82
N TYR A 220 -8.82 -13.04 -13.68
CA TYR A 220 -10.21 -13.45 -13.58
C TYR A 220 -11.15 -12.33 -14.05
N LEU A 221 -10.98 -11.09 -13.56
CA LEU A 221 -11.80 -9.95 -13.98
C LEU A 221 -11.73 -9.73 -15.50
N THR A 222 -10.53 -9.76 -16.07
CA THR A 222 -10.29 -9.60 -17.51
C THR A 222 -11.00 -10.70 -18.31
N ILE A 223 -10.73 -11.97 -17.98
CA ILE A 223 -11.26 -13.13 -18.71
C ILE A 223 -12.78 -13.22 -18.55
N ALA A 224 -13.30 -13.04 -17.34
CA ALA A 224 -14.74 -13.10 -17.07
C ALA A 224 -15.51 -11.99 -17.80
N ALA A 225 -14.95 -10.77 -17.88
CA ALA A 225 -15.55 -9.70 -18.66
C ALA A 225 -15.60 -10.02 -20.16
N PHE A 226 -14.52 -10.58 -20.73
CA PHE A 226 -14.51 -10.99 -22.14
C PHE A 226 -15.48 -12.14 -22.42
N LEU A 227 -15.56 -13.15 -21.55
CA LEU A 227 -16.48 -14.27 -21.69
C LEU A 227 -17.94 -13.88 -21.50
N HIS A 228 -18.21 -12.90 -20.62
CA HIS A 228 -19.53 -12.33 -20.46
C HIS A 228 -19.96 -11.54 -21.70
N GLY A 229 -19.00 -10.87 -22.36
CA GLY A 229 -19.29 -9.93 -23.44
C GLY A 229 -19.90 -8.62 -22.92
N GLN A 230 -20.31 -7.76 -23.84
CA GLN A 230 -21.00 -6.53 -23.49
C GLN A 230 -22.38 -6.83 -22.93
N ALA A 231 -22.70 -6.24 -21.77
CA ALA A 231 -24.05 -6.29 -21.22
C ALA A 231 -25.04 -5.68 -22.22
N GLU A 232 -26.27 -6.20 -22.24
CA GLU A 232 -27.31 -5.76 -23.16
C GLU A 232 -27.56 -4.26 -23.01
N GLY A 233 -27.48 -3.51 -24.12
CA GLY A 233 -27.67 -2.06 -24.14
C GLY A 233 -26.60 -1.26 -23.39
N VAL A 234 -25.39 -1.81 -23.19
CA VAL A 234 -24.31 -1.11 -22.48
C VAL A 234 -23.99 0.24 -23.13
N THR A 235 -23.90 1.28 -22.30
CA THR A 235 -23.48 2.62 -22.69
C THR A 235 -22.10 2.95 -22.11
N HIS A 236 -21.28 3.64 -22.89
CA HIS A 236 -19.95 4.12 -22.49
C HIS A 236 -19.92 5.64 -22.61
N SER A 237 -20.64 6.33 -21.73
CA SER A 237 -20.79 7.79 -21.81
C SER A 237 -19.48 8.54 -21.53
N GLY A 238 -18.54 7.90 -20.84
CA GLY A 238 -17.32 8.55 -20.39
C GLY A 238 -17.61 9.69 -19.39
N PRO A 239 -16.79 10.75 -19.34
CA PRO A 239 -16.93 11.78 -18.34
C PRO A 239 -18.10 12.73 -18.62
N THR A 240 -19.23 12.48 -17.97
CA THR A 240 -20.44 13.32 -18.10
C THR A 240 -20.45 14.52 -17.15
N LYS A 241 -19.66 14.50 -16.07
CA LYS A 241 -19.60 15.54 -15.04
C LYS A 241 -18.17 15.74 -14.57
N LEU A 242 -17.75 16.99 -14.34
CA LEU A 242 -16.41 17.33 -13.83
C LEU A 242 -16.11 16.64 -12.50
N VAL A 243 -17.10 16.57 -11.60
CA VAL A 243 -16.95 15.87 -10.31
C VAL A 243 -16.58 14.40 -10.52
N LEU A 244 -17.23 13.71 -11.48
CA LEU A 244 -16.88 12.32 -11.77
C LEU A 244 -15.47 12.21 -12.33
N TYR A 245 -15.11 13.07 -13.29
CA TYR A 245 -13.79 13.07 -13.90
C TYR A 245 -12.67 13.20 -12.86
N PHE A 246 -12.72 14.24 -12.01
CA PHE A 246 -11.68 14.47 -11.01
C PHE A 246 -11.70 13.45 -9.87
N THR A 247 -12.87 12.92 -9.48
CA THR A 247 -12.94 11.80 -8.53
C THR A 247 -12.28 10.54 -9.09
N GLY A 248 -12.55 10.20 -10.36
CA GLY A 248 -11.94 9.05 -11.03
C GLY A 248 -10.44 9.20 -11.20
N ALA A 249 -9.98 10.39 -11.63
CA ALA A 249 -8.55 10.70 -11.78
C ALA A 249 -7.81 10.55 -10.44
N THR A 250 -8.43 11.00 -9.36
CA THR A 250 -7.88 10.90 -8.01
C THR A 250 -7.84 9.46 -7.50
N ASN A 251 -8.83 8.62 -7.83
CA ASN A 251 -8.78 7.21 -7.50
C ASN A 251 -7.66 6.46 -8.27
N ILE A 252 -7.35 6.88 -9.50
CA ILE A 252 -6.15 6.39 -10.21
C ILE A 252 -4.87 6.91 -9.54
N LEU A 253 -4.81 8.18 -9.12
CA LEU A 253 -3.68 8.72 -8.37
C LEU A 253 -3.43 7.93 -7.07
N TYR A 254 -4.51 7.53 -6.37
CA TYR A 254 -4.47 6.66 -5.18
C TYR A 254 -3.91 5.26 -5.48
N THR A 255 -4.16 4.72 -6.68
CA THR A 255 -3.72 3.36 -7.09
C THR A 255 -2.20 3.18 -6.96
N PHE A 256 -1.41 4.23 -7.17
CA PHE A 256 0.05 4.19 -7.06
C PHE A 256 0.57 4.77 -5.73
N GLY A 257 -0.26 4.77 -4.68
CA GLY A 257 0.02 5.37 -3.38
C GLY A 257 0.88 4.55 -2.39
N GLY A 258 1.65 3.57 -2.87
CA GLY A 258 2.34 2.57 -2.03
C GLY A 258 3.58 3.07 -1.24
N HIS A 259 3.85 4.38 -1.23
CA HIS A 259 5.14 4.94 -0.78
C HIS A 259 5.33 4.93 0.74
N ALA A 260 4.25 4.81 1.51
CA ALA A 260 4.29 4.88 2.97
C ALA A 260 5.13 3.77 3.65
N VAL A 261 5.37 2.66 2.94
CA VAL A 261 6.19 1.52 3.41
C VAL A 261 7.47 1.31 2.59
N THR A 262 7.75 2.21 1.65
CA THR A 262 8.86 2.07 0.69
C THR A 262 10.23 2.11 1.36
N VAL A 263 10.40 2.96 2.38
CA VAL A 263 11.67 3.08 3.11
C VAL A 263 11.96 1.83 3.93
N GLU A 264 10.95 1.27 4.57
CA GLU A 264 11.04 0.04 5.34
C GLU A 264 11.42 -1.14 4.44
N ILE A 265 10.81 -1.25 3.26
CA ILE A 265 11.17 -2.27 2.26
C ILE A 265 12.62 -2.06 1.78
N MET A 266 13.00 -0.82 1.46
CA MET A 266 14.38 -0.50 1.05
C MET A 266 15.41 -0.84 2.11
N HIS A 267 15.10 -0.56 3.37
CA HIS A 267 15.97 -0.84 4.50
C HIS A 267 16.18 -2.34 4.72
N ALA A 268 15.15 -3.14 4.44
CA ALA A 268 15.25 -4.60 4.50
C ALA A 268 16.05 -5.24 3.34
N MET A 269 16.40 -4.48 2.29
CA MET A 269 17.16 -5.00 1.15
C MET A 269 18.66 -5.10 1.42
N TRP A 270 19.30 -6.13 0.89
CA TRP A 270 20.77 -6.24 0.87
C TRP A 270 21.43 -5.13 0.03
N LYS A 271 20.80 -4.71 -1.07
CA LYS A 271 21.31 -3.64 -1.95
C LYS A 271 20.23 -2.58 -2.18
N PRO A 272 20.01 -1.64 -1.23
CA PRO A 272 18.94 -0.64 -1.31
C PRO A 272 19.01 0.24 -2.56
N ARG A 273 20.20 0.50 -3.11
CA ARG A 273 20.39 1.27 -4.36
C ARG A 273 19.66 0.67 -5.56
N LYS A 274 19.36 -0.64 -5.56
CA LYS A 274 18.62 -1.29 -6.66
C LYS A 274 17.11 -1.05 -6.60
N PHE A 275 16.59 -0.52 -5.48
CA PHE A 275 15.16 -0.38 -5.25
C PHE A 275 14.44 0.42 -6.34
N LYS A 276 15.05 1.52 -6.82
CA LYS A 276 14.49 2.35 -7.89
C LYS A 276 14.12 1.57 -9.16
N SER A 277 14.94 0.60 -9.57
CA SER A 277 14.65 -0.25 -10.73
C SER A 277 13.58 -1.29 -10.40
N ILE A 278 13.66 -1.88 -9.20
CA ILE A 278 12.68 -2.87 -8.71
C ILE A 278 11.28 -2.28 -8.64
N TYR A 279 11.14 -1.06 -8.12
CA TYR A 279 9.84 -0.39 -8.03
C TYR A 279 9.25 -0.13 -9.41
N LEU A 280 10.06 0.34 -10.37
CA LEU A 280 9.61 0.51 -11.75
C LEU A 280 9.17 -0.82 -12.38
N MET A 281 9.92 -1.91 -12.18
CA MET A 281 9.53 -3.24 -12.66
C MET A 281 8.25 -3.74 -11.99
N ALA A 282 8.05 -3.45 -10.71
CA ALA A 282 6.80 -3.77 -10.01
C ALA A 282 5.63 -2.96 -10.60
N THR A 283 5.82 -1.68 -10.92
CA THR A 283 4.80 -0.85 -11.56
C THR A 283 4.46 -1.33 -12.98
N LEU A 284 5.46 -1.72 -13.79
CA LEU A 284 5.19 -2.31 -15.11
C LEU A 284 4.39 -3.60 -15.00
N TYR A 285 4.70 -4.44 -14.02
CA TYR A 285 3.92 -5.63 -13.74
C TYR A 285 2.48 -5.30 -13.29
N VAL A 286 2.32 -4.32 -12.39
CA VAL A 286 1.00 -3.80 -11.96
C VAL A 286 0.17 -3.34 -13.15
N PHE A 287 0.77 -2.72 -14.18
CA PHE A 287 0.05 -2.36 -15.40
C PHE A 287 -0.53 -3.58 -16.13
N THR A 288 0.18 -4.72 -16.15
CA THR A 288 -0.34 -5.96 -16.77
C THR A 288 -1.56 -6.51 -16.04
N LEU A 289 -1.71 -6.21 -14.74
CA LEU A 289 -2.88 -6.61 -13.97
C LEU A 289 -4.01 -5.58 -14.08
N THR A 290 -3.68 -4.31 -13.98
CA THR A 290 -4.64 -3.23 -13.80
C THR A 290 -5.24 -2.70 -15.10
N LEU A 291 -4.45 -2.54 -16.16
CA LEU A 291 -4.96 -2.02 -17.44
C LEU A 291 -5.93 -3.01 -18.10
N PRO A 292 -5.61 -4.32 -18.25
CA PRO A 292 -6.53 -5.26 -18.87
C PRO A 292 -7.82 -5.44 -18.07
N SER A 293 -7.72 -5.56 -16.74
CA SER A 293 -8.89 -5.77 -15.88
C SER A 293 -9.82 -4.56 -15.85
N ALA A 294 -9.27 -3.35 -15.70
CA ALA A 294 -10.05 -2.11 -15.75
C ALA A 294 -10.73 -1.92 -17.11
N SER A 295 -9.97 -2.10 -18.19
CA SER A 295 -10.47 -1.90 -19.55
C SER A 295 -11.52 -2.93 -19.93
N ALA A 296 -11.31 -4.22 -19.65
CA ALA A 296 -12.24 -5.28 -20.01
C ALA A 296 -13.55 -5.17 -19.23
N VAL A 297 -13.51 -4.92 -17.92
CA VAL A 297 -14.72 -4.77 -17.09
C VAL A 297 -15.48 -3.50 -17.49
N TYR A 298 -14.78 -2.39 -17.75
CA TYR A 298 -15.43 -1.18 -18.26
C TYR A 298 -16.04 -1.39 -19.65
N TRP A 299 -15.34 -2.07 -20.55
CA TRP A 299 -15.88 -2.42 -21.87
C TRP A 299 -17.14 -3.28 -21.78
N ALA A 300 -17.17 -4.26 -20.87
CA ALA A 300 -18.30 -5.16 -20.69
C ALA A 300 -19.53 -4.47 -20.05
N PHE A 301 -19.33 -3.60 -19.05
CA PHE A 301 -20.43 -3.08 -18.23
C PHE A 301 -20.69 -1.57 -18.32
N GLY A 302 -19.76 -0.79 -18.86
CA GLY A 302 -19.94 0.63 -19.13
C GLY A 302 -20.41 1.43 -17.92
N ASP A 303 -21.43 2.27 -18.11
CA ASP A 303 -21.96 3.18 -17.10
C ASP A 303 -22.63 2.49 -15.90
N GLN A 304 -22.91 1.18 -15.96
CA GLN A 304 -23.43 0.42 -14.81
C GLN A 304 -22.46 0.47 -13.61
N LEU A 305 -21.17 0.58 -13.89
CA LEU A 305 -20.10 0.71 -12.90
C LEU A 305 -20.22 1.99 -12.07
N LEU A 306 -20.84 3.06 -12.58
CA LEU A 306 -21.02 4.32 -11.83
C LEU A 306 -21.82 4.13 -10.54
N ASN A 307 -22.69 3.11 -10.49
CA ASN A 307 -23.50 2.74 -9.34
C ASN A 307 -23.00 1.46 -8.64
N HIS A 308 -21.85 0.94 -9.07
CA HIS A 308 -21.28 -0.34 -8.64
C HIS A 308 -19.76 -0.23 -8.52
N SER A 309 -19.29 0.39 -7.43
CA SER A 309 -17.87 0.72 -7.23
C SER A 309 -16.95 -0.50 -7.08
N ASN A 310 -17.50 -1.68 -6.78
CA ASN A 310 -16.75 -2.94 -6.67
C ASN A 310 -17.05 -3.82 -7.88
N ALA A 311 -16.02 -4.15 -8.67
CA ALA A 311 -16.13 -4.91 -9.91
C ALA A 311 -16.85 -6.26 -9.76
N PHE A 312 -16.73 -6.94 -8.61
CA PHE A 312 -17.40 -8.23 -8.38
C PHE A 312 -18.92 -8.15 -8.37
N SER A 313 -19.49 -6.96 -8.19
CA SER A 313 -20.94 -6.77 -8.13
C SER A 313 -21.66 -7.03 -9.44
N LEU A 314 -20.99 -6.81 -10.58
CA LEU A 314 -21.56 -6.97 -11.92
C LEU A 314 -21.22 -8.31 -12.57
N LEU A 315 -20.18 -9.00 -12.07
CA LEU A 315 -19.78 -10.29 -12.60
C LEU A 315 -20.71 -11.43 -12.10
N PRO A 316 -21.06 -12.38 -12.99
CA PRO A 316 -21.99 -13.46 -12.66
C PRO A 316 -21.44 -14.37 -11.56
N LYS A 317 -22.32 -14.80 -10.65
CA LYS A 317 -21.98 -15.75 -9.57
C LYS A 317 -21.50 -17.07 -10.17
N THR A 318 -20.23 -17.39 -9.98
CA THR A 318 -19.59 -18.62 -10.44
C THR A 318 -18.55 -19.04 -9.39
N ARG A 319 -18.13 -20.32 -9.39
CA ARG A 319 -17.07 -20.80 -8.48
C ARG A 319 -15.74 -20.06 -8.68
N PHE A 320 -15.44 -19.65 -9.91
CA PHE A 320 -14.25 -18.84 -10.23
C PHE A 320 -14.37 -17.42 -9.66
N ARG A 321 -15.55 -16.80 -9.76
CA ARG A 321 -15.81 -15.52 -9.08
C ARG A 321 -15.61 -15.64 -7.59
N ASP A 322 -16.20 -16.66 -6.98
CA ASP A 322 -16.18 -16.82 -5.53
C ASP A 322 -14.76 -17.10 -5.03
N ALA A 323 -13.97 -17.88 -5.79
CA ALA A 323 -12.54 -18.01 -5.55
C ALA A 323 -11.82 -16.66 -5.60
N ALA A 324 -12.07 -15.81 -6.61
CA ALA A 324 -11.47 -14.48 -6.69
C ALA A 324 -11.85 -13.59 -5.50
N VAL A 325 -13.12 -13.63 -5.07
CA VAL A 325 -13.59 -12.89 -3.90
C VAL A 325 -12.90 -13.36 -2.62
N ILE A 326 -12.77 -14.68 -2.41
CA ILE A 326 -12.09 -15.26 -1.24
C ILE A 326 -10.60 -14.92 -1.23
N LEU A 327 -9.91 -15.04 -2.38
CA LEU A 327 -8.50 -14.68 -2.50
C LEU A 327 -8.30 -13.18 -2.23
N MET A 328 -9.15 -12.30 -2.77
CA MET A 328 -9.10 -10.88 -2.43
C MET A 328 -9.39 -10.60 -0.96
N LEU A 329 -10.30 -11.34 -0.33
CA LEU A 329 -10.60 -11.19 1.09
C LEU A 329 -9.38 -11.51 1.97
N ILE A 330 -8.68 -12.61 1.66
CA ILE A 330 -7.44 -13.00 2.35
C ILE A 330 -6.35 -11.96 2.11
N HIS A 331 -6.16 -11.51 0.87
CA HIS A 331 -5.24 -10.42 0.52
C HIS A 331 -5.52 -9.18 1.38
N GLN A 332 -6.78 -8.78 1.46
CA GLN A 332 -7.21 -7.58 2.16
C GLN A 332 -6.92 -7.62 3.66
N PHE A 333 -7.10 -8.79 4.27
CA PHE A 333 -6.76 -9.03 5.66
C PHE A 333 -5.26 -8.88 5.92
N ILE A 334 -4.41 -9.39 5.02
CA ILE A 334 -2.96 -9.24 5.09
C ILE A 334 -2.57 -7.76 4.95
N THR A 335 -3.14 -7.05 3.96
CA THR A 335 -2.83 -5.64 3.76
C THR A 335 -3.29 -4.76 4.93
N PHE A 336 -4.40 -5.10 5.58
CA PHE A 336 -4.79 -4.45 6.84
C PHE A 336 -3.69 -4.58 7.90
N GLY A 337 -3.16 -5.79 8.09
CA GLY A 337 -2.06 -6.05 9.03
C GLY A 337 -0.81 -5.23 8.70
N PHE A 338 -0.44 -5.13 7.42
CA PHE A 338 0.69 -4.31 6.97
C PHE A 338 0.47 -2.82 7.20
N ALA A 339 -0.73 -2.30 6.98
CA ALA A 339 -1.04 -0.89 7.22
C ALA A 339 -1.09 -0.54 8.73
N CYS A 340 -1.62 -1.44 9.56
CA CYS A 340 -1.73 -1.23 11.01
C CYS A 340 -0.40 -1.39 11.77
N THR A 341 0.53 -2.23 11.28
CA THR A 341 1.76 -2.54 12.04
C THR A 341 2.65 -1.32 12.31
N PRO A 342 2.94 -0.46 11.32
CA PRO A 342 3.69 0.76 11.60
C PRO A 342 2.96 1.69 12.58
N LEU A 343 1.62 1.73 12.56
CA LEU A 343 0.84 2.48 13.55
C LEU A 343 1.00 1.93 14.95
N TYR A 344 1.00 0.60 15.10
CA TYR A 344 1.29 -0.06 16.38
C TYR A 344 2.66 0.33 16.91
N PHE A 345 3.70 0.32 16.07
CA PHE A 345 5.05 0.70 16.50
C PHE A 345 5.17 2.18 16.86
N VAL A 346 4.55 3.08 16.09
CA VAL A 346 4.52 4.52 16.43
C VAL A 346 3.79 4.73 17.76
N TRP A 347 2.66 4.05 17.96
CA TRP A 347 1.88 4.12 19.21
C TRP A 347 2.66 3.55 20.40
N GLU A 348 3.27 2.38 20.27
CA GLU A 348 4.13 1.77 21.30
C GLU A 348 5.30 2.67 21.70
N LYS A 349 5.92 3.34 20.71
CA LYS A 349 6.97 4.34 20.97
C LYS A 349 6.41 5.54 21.72
N ALA A 350 5.26 6.06 21.30
CA ALA A 350 4.62 7.23 21.92
C ALA A 350 4.26 7.00 23.40
N ILE A 351 3.86 5.79 23.77
CA ILE A 351 3.54 5.44 25.16
C ILE A 351 4.71 4.81 25.94
N GLY A 352 5.89 4.66 25.32
CA GLY A 352 7.09 4.09 25.98
C GLY A 352 7.11 2.58 26.16
N MET A 353 6.19 1.82 25.54
CA MET A 353 6.04 0.35 25.70
C MET A 353 6.76 -0.48 24.62
N HIS A 354 7.53 0.16 23.75
CA HIS A 354 8.23 -0.50 22.62
C HIS A 354 9.32 -1.50 23.04
N HIS A 355 9.84 -1.41 24.27
CA HIS A 355 10.83 -2.35 24.81
C HIS A 355 10.23 -3.60 25.48
N THR A 356 8.90 -3.65 25.65
CA THR A 356 8.22 -4.74 26.34
C THR A 356 8.31 -6.05 25.56
N LYS A 357 8.73 -7.14 26.22
CA LYS A 357 8.84 -8.48 25.60
C LYS A 357 7.51 -9.26 25.57
N SER A 358 6.57 -8.96 26.47
CA SER A 358 5.28 -9.65 26.54
C SER A 358 4.34 -9.26 25.38
N ILE A 359 3.99 -10.24 24.55
CA ILE A 359 3.07 -10.04 23.40
C ILE A 359 1.66 -9.67 23.89
N CYS A 360 1.17 -10.28 24.98
CA CYS A 360 -0.17 -10.00 25.50
C CYS A 360 -0.29 -8.54 25.98
N LEU A 361 0.73 -8.03 26.67
CA LEU A 361 0.74 -6.65 27.13
C LEU A 361 0.81 -5.66 25.96
N ARG A 362 1.61 -5.96 24.94
CA ARG A 362 1.65 -5.18 23.69
C ARG A 362 0.32 -5.23 22.94
N ALA A 363 -0.34 -6.38 22.89
CA ALA A 363 -1.63 -6.53 22.24
C ALA A 363 -2.71 -5.62 22.87
N ILE A 364 -2.78 -5.58 24.20
CA ILE A 364 -3.69 -4.69 24.94
C ILE A 364 -3.41 -3.23 24.59
N VAL A 365 -2.13 -2.85 24.59
CA VAL A 365 -1.65 -1.50 24.24
C VAL A 365 -2.00 -1.09 22.80
N ARG A 366 -2.05 -2.05 21.87
CA ARG A 366 -2.33 -1.80 20.44
C ARG A 366 -3.82 -1.71 20.11
N LEU A 367 -4.69 -2.32 20.90
CA LEU A 367 -6.14 -2.28 20.67
C LEU A 367 -6.71 -0.85 20.49
N PRO A 368 -6.29 0.16 21.28
CA PRO A 368 -6.68 1.56 21.08
C PRO A 368 -6.41 2.11 19.67
N VAL A 369 -5.44 1.57 18.93
CA VAL A 369 -5.16 1.96 17.54
C VAL A 369 -6.22 1.41 16.58
N VAL A 370 -6.74 0.20 16.84
CA VAL A 370 -7.74 -0.46 15.99
C VAL A 370 -9.14 0.12 16.17
N VAL A 371 -9.49 0.55 17.38
CA VAL A 371 -10.82 1.12 17.69
C VAL A 371 -11.23 2.27 16.75
N PRO A 372 -10.43 3.34 16.53
CA PRO A 372 -10.81 4.41 15.61
C PRO A 372 -10.89 3.93 14.16
N ILE A 373 -10.03 2.99 13.74
CA ILE A 373 -10.08 2.40 12.40
C ILE A 373 -11.42 1.67 12.20
N TRP A 374 -11.81 0.87 13.18
CA TRP A 374 -13.06 0.13 13.15
C TRP A 374 -14.27 1.08 13.14
N PHE A 375 -14.27 2.09 14.02
CA PHE A 375 -15.31 3.11 14.06
C PHE A 375 -15.47 3.85 12.73
N LEU A 376 -14.36 4.29 12.12
CA LEU A 376 -14.36 5.00 10.84
C LEU A 376 -14.88 4.12 9.68
N ALA A 377 -14.58 2.82 9.70
CA ALA A 377 -15.10 1.87 8.71
C ALA A 377 -16.62 1.68 8.83
N ILE A 378 -17.17 1.75 10.04
CA ILE A 378 -18.61 1.60 10.29
C ILE A 378 -19.37 2.88 9.89
N ILE A 379 -18.85 4.06 10.24
CA ILE A 379 -19.52 5.34 9.99
C ILE A 379 -19.50 5.73 8.50
N PHE A 380 -18.42 5.41 7.77
CA PHE A 380 -18.24 5.75 6.35
C PHE A 380 -18.03 4.53 5.44
N PRO A 381 -19.05 3.69 5.20
CA PRO A 381 -18.92 2.44 4.43
C PRO A 381 -18.87 2.64 2.90
N PHE A 382 -18.44 3.81 2.42
CA PHE A 382 -18.51 4.21 1.01
C PHE A 382 -17.28 3.75 0.22
N PHE A 383 -17.32 2.49 -0.22
CA PHE A 383 -16.28 1.88 -1.06
C PHE A 383 -16.11 2.67 -2.37
N GLY A 384 -14.90 3.14 -2.67
CA GLY A 384 -14.63 4.02 -3.83
C GLY A 384 -14.53 5.51 -3.46
N PRO A 385 -15.62 6.19 -3.01
CA PRO A 385 -15.55 7.58 -2.55
C PRO A 385 -14.51 7.82 -1.45
N ILE A 386 -14.34 6.88 -0.51
CA ILE A 386 -13.28 7.00 0.49
C ILE A 386 -11.87 6.89 -0.12
N ASN A 387 -11.69 6.03 -1.13
CA ASN A 387 -10.40 5.87 -1.82
C ASN A 387 -9.99 7.16 -2.53
N SER A 388 -10.92 7.79 -3.25
CA SER A 388 -10.65 9.03 -3.95
C SER A 388 -10.42 10.19 -2.97
N ALA A 389 -11.16 10.27 -1.86
CA ALA A 389 -10.91 11.27 -0.82
C ALA A 389 -9.51 11.12 -0.20
N VAL A 390 -9.12 9.90 0.17
CA VAL A 390 -7.77 9.59 0.69
C VAL A 390 -6.69 9.85 -0.38
N GLY A 391 -6.99 9.53 -1.63
CA GLY A 391 -6.15 9.85 -2.79
C GLY A 391 -5.82 11.34 -2.88
N ALA A 392 -6.85 12.18 -2.89
CA ALA A 392 -6.70 13.62 -3.03
C ALA A 392 -5.99 14.26 -1.84
N LEU A 393 -6.39 13.89 -0.62
CA LEU A 393 -6.00 14.61 0.59
C LEU A 393 -4.70 14.08 1.21
N LEU A 394 -4.40 12.79 1.06
CA LEU A 394 -3.26 12.16 1.72
C LEU A 394 -2.22 11.69 0.69
N VAL A 395 -2.61 10.89 -0.29
CA VAL A 395 -1.67 10.36 -1.30
C VAL A 395 -1.01 11.48 -2.10
N SER A 396 -1.74 12.53 -2.48
CA SER A 396 -1.17 13.72 -3.12
C SER A 396 0.07 14.24 -2.38
N PHE A 397 0.04 14.26 -1.05
CA PHE A 397 1.16 14.73 -0.23
C PHE A 397 2.20 13.64 0.05
N THR A 398 1.78 12.47 0.54
CA THR A 398 2.70 11.42 0.97
C THR A 398 3.53 10.85 -0.17
N VAL A 399 2.93 10.69 -1.35
CA VAL A 399 3.52 9.96 -2.47
C VAL A 399 4.15 10.90 -3.49
N TYR A 400 3.59 12.09 -3.68
CA TYR A 400 4.01 12.99 -4.75
C TYR A 400 4.65 14.28 -4.26
N ILE A 401 3.92 15.12 -3.52
CA ILE A 401 4.38 16.47 -3.17
C ILE A 401 5.55 16.43 -2.18
N ILE A 402 5.43 15.72 -1.04
CA ILE A 402 6.45 15.71 0.01
C ILE A 402 7.78 15.13 -0.52
N PRO A 403 7.83 13.96 -1.20
CA PRO A 403 9.09 13.45 -1.75
C PRO A 403 9.74 14.40 -2.76
N ALA A 404 8.96 15.02 -3.65
CA ALA A 404 9.48 15.94 -4.66
C ALA A 404 10.04 17.23 -4.03
N LEU A 405 9.32 17.81 -3.07
CA LEU A 405 9.80 18.96 -2.30
C LEU A 405 11.04 18.61 -1.48
N ALA A 406 11.03 17.47 -0.78
CA ALA A 406 12.14 17.03 0.04
C ALA A 406 13.42 16.87 -0.78
N HIS A 407 13.31 16.31 -1.99
CA HIS A 407 14.43 16.21 -2.92
C HIS A 407 14.96 17.58 -3.37
N MET A 408 14.07 18.49 -3.78
CA MET A 408 14.49 19.85 -4.18
C MET A 408 15.14 20.60 -3.01
N LEU A 409 14.62 20.49 -1.80
CA LEU A 409 15.17 21.19 -0.64
C LEU A 409 16.51 20.61 -0.19
N THR A 410 16.65 19.28 -0.17
CA THR A 410 17.89 18.58 0.18
C THR A 410 19.05 18.99 -0.72
N TYR A 411 18.77 19.18 -2.02
CA TYR A 411 19.79 19.51 -3.03
C TYR A 411 19.75 20.97 -3.49
N ARG A 412 19.25 21.90 -2.65
CA ARG A 412 19.11 23.34 -2.99
C ARG A 412 20.45 24.01 -3.27
N THR A 413 21.49 23.67 -2.50
CA THR A 413 22.80 24.34 -2.58
C THR A 413 23.73 23.63 -3.57
N ALA A 414 24.64 24.39 -4.17
CA ALA A 414 25.65 23.83 -5.08
C ALA A 414 26.57 22.81 -4.38
N SER A 415 26.89 23.05 -3.10
CA SER A 415 27.66 22.11 -2.28
C SER A 415 26.94 20.76 -2.12
N ALA A 416 25.65 20.78 -1.77
CA ALA A 416 24.86 19.56 -1.63
C ALA A 416 24.80 18.75 -2.94
N ARG A 417 24.65 19.42 -4.09
CA ARG A 417 24.66 18.74 -5.41
C ARG A 417 26.02 18.17 -5.79
N ARG A 418 27.12 18.84 -5.43
CA ARG A 418 28.49 18.34 -5.66
C ARG A 418 28.79 17.12 -4.79
N ASN A 419 28.32 17.13 -3.55
CA ASN A 419 28.58 16.07 -2.56
C ASN A 419 27.48 14.98 -2.49
N ALA A 420 26.45 15.08 -3.33
CA ALA A 420 25.35 14.11 -3.37
C ALA A 420 25.85 12.68 -3.54
N ALA A 421 25.33 11.77 -2.72
CA ALA A 421 25.67 10.34 -2.74
C ALA A 421 25.30 9.68 -4.07
N GLU A 422 24.22 10.13 -4.70
CA GLU A 422 23.83 9.73 -6.05
C GLU A 422 23.67 10.96 -6.95
N LYS A 423 24.18 10.88 -8.18
CA LYS A 423 24.00 11.91 -9.21
C LYS A 423 22.67 11.71 -9.96
N PRO A 424 22.17 12.74 -10.67
CA PRO A 424 20.99 12.61 -11.52
C PRO A 424 21.08 11.41 -12.47
N PRO A 425 19.95 10.82 -12.86
CA PRO A 425 19.95 9.59 -13.64
C PRO A 425 20.52 9.82 -15.04
N PHE A 426 21.02 8.76 -15.68
CA PHE A 426 21.70 8.86 -16.98
C PHE A 426 20.83 9.48 -18.09
N PHE A 427 19.50 9.25 -18.06
CA PHE A 427 18.56 9.80 -19.03
C PHE A 427 18.18 11.27 -18.76
N LEU A 428 18.53 11.80 -17.59
CA LEU A 428 18.34 13.19 -17.21
C LEU A 428 19.54 13.67 -16.38
N PRO A 429 20.73 13.83 -16.99
CA PRO A 429 21.98 14.10 -16.28
C PRO A 429 22.06 15.54 -15.72
N SER A 430 20.99 16.32 -15.80
CA SER A 430 20.92 17.71 -15.39
C SER A 430 20.10 17.89 -14.11
N TRP A 431 20.72 18.49 -13.08
CA TRP A 431 20.01 18.89 -11.86
C TRP A 431 18.86 19.85 -12.14
N SER A 432 19.03 20.78 -13.08
CA SER A 432 17.95 21.69 -13.48
C SER A 432 16.76 20.92 -14.07
N GLY A 433 17.03 19.89 -14.88
CA GLY A 433 16.00 19.00 -15.40
C GLY A 433 15.23 18.28 -14.29
N VAL A 434 15.94 17.69 -13.33
CA VAL A 434 15.34 17.04 -12.16
C VAL A 434 14.44 18.01 -11.37
N TYR A 435 14.89 19.26 -11.19
CA TYR A 435 14.09 20.30 -10.52
C TYR A 435 12.83 20.66 -11.30
N VAL A 436 12.91 20.78 -12.63
CA VAL A 436 11.74 21.07 -13.48
C VAL A 436 10.71 19.96 -13.37
N ILE A 437 11.13 18.69 -13.43
CA ILE A 437 10.21 17.55 -13.27
C ILE A 437 9.60 17.56 -11.86
N ASN A 438 10.39 17.77 -10.81
CA ASN A 438 9.88 17.79 -9.44
C ASN A 438 8.90 18.95 -9.22
N ALA A 439 9.19 20.14 -9.75
CA ALA A 439 8.30 21.28 -9.70
C ALA A 439 7.00 21.00 -10.47
N PHE A 440 7.09 20.36 -11.64
CA PHE A 440 5.91 19.91 -12.38
C PHE A 440 5.07 18.93 -11.57
N VAL A 441 5.66 17.90 -10.95
CA VAL A 441 4.94 16.94 -10.10
C VAL A 441 4.22 17.66 -8.96
N VAL A 442 4.91 18.56 -8.26
CA VAL A 442 4.31 19.33 -7.15
C VAL A 442 3.13 20.16 -7.65
N VAL A 443 3.30 20.96 -8.70
CA VAL A 443 2.24 21.84 -9.21
C VAL A 443 1.07 21.03 -9.77
N TRP A 444 1.35 19.99 -10.59
CA TRP A 444 0.33 19.13 -11.17
C TRP A 444 -0.51 18.45 -10.09
N VAL A 445 0.12 17.83 -9.11
CA VAL A 445 -0.60 17.10 -8.06
C VAL A 445 -1.28 18.04 -7.08
N LEU A 446 -0.70 19.22 -6.81
CA LEU A 446 -1.36 20.24 -5.97
C LEU A 446 -2.64 20.76 -6.63
N VAL A 447 -2.61 21.05 -7.94
CA VAL A 447 -3.76 21.60 -8.67
C VAL A 447 -4.80 20.53 -8.98
N LEU A 448 -4.39 19.42 -9.59
CA LEU A 448 -5.32 18.40 -10.10
C LEU A 448 -5.64 17.31 -9.08
N GLY A 449 -4.67 16.89 -8.27
CA GLY A 449 -4.86 15.89 -7.21
C GLY A 449 -5.54 16.48 -5.97
N PHE A 450 -4.88 17.43 -5.31
CA PHE A 450 -5.41 18.05 -4.09
C PHE A 450 -6.50 19.09 -4.37
N GLY A 451 -6.29 20.00 -5.32
CA GLY A 451 -7.26 21.05 -5.66
C GLY A 451 -8.56 20.51 -6.24
N PHE A 452 -8.60 20.28 -7.55
CA PHE A 452 -9.81 19.79 -8.22
C PHE A 452 -10.22 18.40 -7.76
N GLY A 453 -9.25 17.48 -7.59
CA GLY A 453 -9.49 16.14 -7.07
C GLY A 453 -10.03 16.13 -5.65
N GLY A 454 -9.51 16.98 -4.75
CA GLY A 454 -10.02 17.12 -3.38
C GLY A 454 -11.42 17.72 -3.34
N TRP A 455 -11.68 18.78 -4.09
CA TRP A 455 -13.03 19.33 -4.24
C TRP A 455 -14.03 18.28 -4.73
N ALA A 456 -13.72 17.59 -5.83
CA ALA A 456 -14.60 16.62 -6.43
C ALA A 456 -14.83 15.40 -5.52
N SER A 457 -13.75 14.85 -4.95
CA SER A 457 -13.83 13.68 -4.08
C SER A 457 -14.59 14.00 -2.79
N MET A 458 -14.37 15.17 -2.19
CA MET A 458 -15.11 15.60 -0.99
C MET A 458 -16.57 15.89 -1.31
N THR A 459 -16.87 16.55 -2.44
CA THR A 459 -18.26 16.78 -2.89
C THR A 459 -18.98 15.46 -3.11
N ASN A 460 -18.33 14.49 -3.75
CA ASN A 460 -18.90 13.16 -3.94
C ASN A 460 -19.10 12.44 -2.61
N PHE A 461 -18.13 12.52 -1.69
CA PHE A 461 -18.21 11.88 -0.37
C PHE A 461 -19.34 12.45 0.48
N ILE A 462 -19.47 13.78 0.55
CA ILE A 462 -20.57 14.48 1.23
C ILE A 462 -21.90 14.07 0.61
N ARG A 463 -22.00 14.06 -0.72
CA ARG A 463 -23.22 13.59 -1.40
C ARG A 463 -23.59 12.15 -1.02
N GLN A 464 -22.62 11.24 -0.83
CA GLN A 464 -22.93 9.89 -0.36
C GLN A 464 -23.46 9.88 1.08
N ILE A 465 -22.91 10.73 1.95
CA ILE A 465 -23.43 10.93 3.31
C ILE A 465 -24.86 11.46 3.25
N ASP A 466 -25.15 12.47 2.43
CA ASP A 466 -26.48 13.05 2.31
C ASP A 466 -27.50 12.04 1.74
N THR A 467 -27.05 11.14 0.86
CA THR A 467 -27.91 10.15 0.19
C THR A 467 -28.18 8.92 1.06
N PHE A 468 -27.16 8.38 1.73
CA PHE A 468 -27.24 7.11 2.46
C PHE A 468 -27.24 7.26 3.98
N GLY A 469 -26.90 8.44 4.49
CA GLY A 469 -26.69 8.71 5.91
C GLY A 469 -25.35 8.20 6.43
N LEU A 470 -24.99 8.68 7.63
CA LEU A 470 -23.92 8.07 8.43
C LEU A 470 -24.37 6.69 8.92
N PHE A 471 -23.42 5.76 9.09
CA PHE A 471 -23.71 4.39 9.55
C PHE A 471 -24.67 3.61 8.63
N ALA A 472 -24.68 3.91 7.33
CA ALA A 472 -25.52 3.21 6.35
C ALA A 472 -25.38 1.69 6.51
N LYS A 473 -26.51 0.97 6.64
CA LYS A 473 -26.51 -0.51 6.77
C LYS A 473 -25.81 -1.16 5.58
N CYS A 474 -26.07 -0.65 4.38
CA CYS A 474 -25.52 -1.22 3.16
C CYS A 474 -25.37 -0.14 2.09
N TYR A 475 -24.13 0.07 1.62
CA TYR A 475 -23.82 0.96 0.49
C TYR A 475 -23.81 0.16 -0.82
N GLN A 476 -24.55 0.62 -1.83
CA GLN A 476 -24.69 -0.04 -3.14
C GLN A 476 -25.02 -1.54 -3.02
N CYS A 477 -26.08 -1.83 -2.28
CA CYS A 477 -26.66 -3.17 -2.13
C CYS A 477 -28.02 -3.21 -2.81
N LYS A 478 -28.56 -4.40 -3.09
CA LYS A 478 -29.94 -4.52 -3.58
C LYS A 478 -30.88 -3.86 -2.57
N SER A 479 -31.78 -3.00 -3.03
CA SER A 479 -32.78 -2.37 -2.16
C SER A 479 -33.53 -3.44 -1.37
N PRO A 480 -33.78 -3.24 -0.07
CA PRO A 480 -34.69 -4.12 0.65
C PRO A 480 -36.04 -4.10 -0.07
N ILE A 481 -36.57 -5.27 -0.38
CA ILE A 481 -37.94 -5.41 -0.90
C ILE A 481 -38.85 -4.69 0.09
N PRO A 482 -39.65 -3.69 -0.34
CA PRO A 482 -40.58 -3.04 0.56
C PRO A 482 -41.49 -4.10 1.18
N PRO A 483 -41.81 -4.01 2.49
CA PRO A 483 -42.74 -4.95 3.09
C PRO A 483 -44.03 -4.96 2.26
N PRO A 484 -44.63 -6.15 2.03
CA PRO A 484 -45.88 -6.24 1.29
C PRO A 484 -46.91 -5.29 1.91
N PRO A 485 -47.70 -4.57 1.10
CA PRO A 485 -48.68 -3.63 1.61
C PRO A 485 -49.58 -4.37 2.60
N THR A 486 -49.64 -3.86 3.82
CA THR A 486 -50.50 -4.39 4.88
C THR A 486 -51.93 -4.43 4.33
N PRO A 487 -52.62 -5.57 4.33
CA PRO A 487 -54.00 -5.62 3.86
C PRO A 487 -54.81 -4.60 4.66
N ALA A 488 -55.41 -3.64 3.96
CA ALA A 488 -56.33 -2.71 4.57
C ALA A 488 -57.41 -3.54 5.26
N THR A 489 -57.49 -3.46 6.58
CA THR A 489 -58.59 -4.04 7.34
C THR A 489 -59.86 -3.38 6.86
N GLY A 490 -60.63 -4.11 6.06
CA GLY A 490 -61.94 -3.69 5.59
C GLY A 490 -62.81 -3.36 6.79
N ASN A 491 -63.22 -2.10 6.90
CA ASN A 491 -64.29 -1.70 7.80
C ASN A 491 -65.58 -2.42 7.36
N HIS A 492 -65.87 -3.52 8.03
CA HIS A 492 -67.22 -4.09 8.06
C HIS A 492 -68.13 -3.09 8.79
N HIS A 493 -68.77 -2.20 8.03
CA HIS A 493 -70.01 -1.57 8.51
C HIS A 493 -71.10 -2.64 8.54
N ARG A 494 -71.44 -3.10 9.75
CA ARG A 494 -72.67 -3.82 10.06
C ARG A 494 -73.71 -2.79 10.51
N ARG A 495 -74.80 -2.72 9.73
CA ARG A 495 -76.15 -2.20 10.01
C ARG A 495 -76.30 -0.81 10.60
#